data_AF-A0A3M1LCF7-F1
#
_entry.id   AF-A0A3M1LCF7-F1
#
_cell.length_a   1.000
_cell.length_b   1.000
_cell.length_c   1.000
_cell.angle_alpha   90.00
_cell.angle_beta   90.00
_cell.angle_gamma   90.00
#
_symmetry.space_group_name_H-M   'P 1'
#
loop_
_entity.id
_entity.type
_entity.pdbx_description
1 polymer ?
#
loop_
_entity_poly.entity_id
_entity_poly.type
_entity_poly.pdbx_seq_one_letter_code
_entity_poly.pdbx_strand_id
1 'polypeptide(L)'
;MAEKISEGEWLRKIEIDIQECMGKSRLSFAIPMPPSKNNGKRIVHASGRPFIIPGKAYMQWADKAGRSLKKFLDGCSDDFKWLLPIKAYTIFEYIIFVSRKNHLDTDNMFKGLHDIFQEVGLVYDDRYIMPRVKGIYKTRGRENAMVLVFIQDILRAHIDERKTHTFSKKVHQCISKYMEILSL
;
A
#
# COMPACT_ATOMS: atom_id res chain seq x y z
N MET A 1 -27.52 7.45 -12.02
CA MET A 1 -26.31 7.98 -12.67
C MET A 1 -25.19 7.94 -11.65
N ALA A 2 -24.25 7.00 -11.77
CA ALA A 2 -23.10 6.94 -10.87
C ALA A 2 -22.17 8.13 -11.18
N GLU A 3 -21.90 8.98 -10.19
CA GLU A 3 -20.93 10.06 -10.32
C GLU A 3 -19.58 9.49 -10.76
N LYS A 4 -19.02 10.05 -11.84
CA LYS A 4 -17.65 9.78 -12.28
C LYS A 4 -16.68 10.41 -11.27
N ILE A 5 -16.52 9.76 -10.11
CA ILE A 5 -15.47 10.07 -9.14
C ILE A 5 -14.12 9.92 -9.85
N SER A 6 -13.30 10.97 -9.82
CA SER A 6 -11.99 10.99 -10.47
C SER A 6 -11.02 10.01 -9.79
N GLU A 7 -9.92 9.67 -10.49
CA GLU A 7 -8.94 8.65 -10.09
C GLU A 7 -8.31 8.89 -8.71
N GLY A 8 -8.04 10.15 -8.35
CA GLY A 8 -7.49 10.46 -7.02
C GLY A 8 -8.56 10.43 -5.92
N GLU A 9 -9.80 10.78 -6.27
CA GLU A 9 -10.90 10.92 -5.31
C GLU A 9 -11.39 9.57 -4.79
N TRP A 10 -11.40 8.52 -5.62
CA TRP A 10 -11.85 7.20 -5.15
C TRP A 10 -10.84 6.54 -4.19
N LEU A 11 -9.54 6.71 -4.43
CA LEU A 11 -8.48 6.24 -3.53
C LEU A 11 -8.55 6.96 -2.19
N ARG A 12 -8.71 8.29 -2.24
CA ARG A 12 -8.84 9.12 -1.05
C ARG A 12 -10.08 8.77 -0.24
N LYS A 13 -11.20 8.49 -0.91
CA LYS A 13 -12.43 8.05 -0.26
C LYS A 13 -12.29 6.68 0.41
N ILE A 14 -11.67 5.71 -0.26
CA ILE A 14 -11.35 4.41 0.36
C ILE A 14 -10.44 4.59 1.57
N GLU A 15 -9.42 5.43 1.46
CA GLU A 15 -8.51 5.71 2.58
C GLU A 15 -9.26 6.29 3.78
N ILE A 16 -10.12 7.28 3.57
CA ILE A 16 -10.95 7.90 4.63
C ILE A 16 -11.88 6.86 5.26
N ASP A 17 -12.64 6.11 4.45
CA ASP A 17 -13.59 5.11 4.96
C ASP A 17 -12.86 4.02 5.76
N ILE A 18 -11.67 3.61 5.31
CA ILE A 18 -10.83 2.68 6.08
C ILE A 18 -10.36 3.34 7.38
N GLN A 19 -9.83 4.57 7.37
CA GLN A 19 -9.41 5.28 8.59
C GLN A 19 -10.55 5.40 9.62
N GLU A 20 -11.75 5.76 9.17
CA GLU A 20 -12.95 5.83 10.01
C GLU A 20 -13.30 4.45 10.60
N CYS A 21 -13.23 3.39 9.79
CA CYS A 21 -13.45 2.01 10.23
C CYS A 21 -12.34 1.50 11.18
N MET A 22 -11.13 2.05 11.12
CA MET A 22 -9.96 1.64 11.92
C MET A 22 -9.83 2.35 13.27
N GLY A 23 -10.41 3.56 13.40
CA GLY A 23 -10.24 4.41 14.57
C GLY A 23 -8.88 5.13 14.62
N LYS A 24 -8.74 6.11 15.53
CA LYS A 24 -7.63 7.09 15.60
C LYS A 24 -6.22 6.51 15.83
N SER A 25 -6.08 5.22 16.10
CA SER A 25 -4.83 4.56 16.47
C SER A 25 -4.16 3.80 15.31
N ARG A 26 -4.60 4.03 14.07
CA ARG A 26 -4.07 3.33 12.88
C ARG A 26 -3.95 4.30 11.73
N LEU A 27 -2.79 4.28 11.08
CA LEU A 27 -2.51 5.10 9.90
C LEU A 27 -2.75 4.23 8.67
N SER A 28 -3.46 4.73 7.66
CA SER A 28 -3.53 4.07 6.37
C SER A 28 -3.20 5.05 5.27
N PHE A 29 -2.62 4.52 4.21
CA PHE A 29 -2.20 5.28 3.05
C PHE A 29 -2.51 4.49 1.77
N ALA A 30 -3.20 5.12 0.82
CA ALA A 30 -3.48 4.52 -0.47
C ALA A 30 -2.33 4.77 -1.47
N ILE A 31 -1.86 3.71 -2.12
CA ILE A 31 -0.79 3.72 -3.11
C ILE A 31 -1.31 3.11 -4.42
N PRO A 32 -1.12 3.78 -5.58
CA PRO A 32 -1.43 3.17 -6.87
C PRO A 32 -0.53 1.94 -7.10
N MET A 33 -1.05 0.91 -7.75
CA MET A 33 -0.28 -0.33 -7.94
C MET A 33 0.92 -0.11 -8.87
N PRO A 34 2.09 -0.71 -8.61
CA PRO A 34 3.24 -0.60 -9.50
C PRO A 34 2.96 -1.16 -10.90
N PRO A 35 3.64 -0.63 -11.94
CA PRO A 35 3.55 -1.19 -13.28
C PRO A 35 4.13 -2.62 -13.32
N SER A 36 3.59 -3.46 -14.21
CA SER A 36 3.98 -4.87 -14.32
C SER A 36 5.43 -5.07 -14.82
N LYS A 37 5.97 -6.28 -14.57
CA LYS A 37 7.37 -6.69 -14.83
C LYS A 37 7.89 -6.35 -16.23
N ASN A 38 7.05 -6.48 -17.26
CA ASN A 38 7.43 -6.22 -18.65
C ASN A 38 7.77 -4.74 -18.93
N ASN A 39 7.34 -3.82 -18.06
CA ASN A 39 7.62 -2.39 -18.15
C ASN A 39 8.48 -1.86 -16.99
N GLY A 40 8.90 -2.74 -16.07
CA GLY A 40 9.48 -2.34 -14.80
C GLY A 40 11.01 -2.31 -14.75
N LYS A 41 11.69 -3.23 -15.46
CA LYS A 41 13.16 -3.42 -15.34
C LYS A 41 13.76 -3.89 -16.67
N ARG A 42 14.74 -3.17 -17.21
CA ARG A 42 15.56 -3.59 -18.37
C ARG A 42 16.87 -4.17 -17.85
N ILE A 43 17.18 -5.41 -18.23
CA ILE A 43 18.51 -5.98 -17.97
C ILE A 43 19.45 -5.47 -19.07
N VAL A 44 20.43 -4.67 -18.68
CA VAL A 44 21.48 -4.17 -19.57
C VAL A 44 22.76 -4.89 -19.20
N HIS A 45 23.47 -5.41 -20.19
CA HIS A 45 24.78 -6.02 -19.96
C HIS A 45 25.84 -4.96 -20.24
N ALA A 46 26.60 -4.57 -19.22
CA ALA A 46 27.75 -3.68 -19.37
C ALA A 46 28.97 -4.36 -18.73
N SER A 47 30.08 -4.42 -19.46
CA SER A 47 31.33 -5.06 -19.01
C SER A 47 31.16 -6.48 -18.47
N GLY A 48 30.30 -7.28 -19.11
CA GLY A 48 30.03 -8.68 -18.73
C GLY A 48 29.18 -8.87 -17.46
N ARG A 49 28.68 -7.78 -16.84
CA ARG A 49 27.81 -7.83 -15.67
C ARG A 49 26.39 -7.38 -16.01
N PRO A 50 25.34 -8.10 -15.57
CA PRO A 50 23.97 -7.65 -15.74
C PRO A 50 23.66 -6.50 -14.77
N PHE A 51 23.23 -5.37 -15.31
CA PHE A 51 22.67 -4.23 -14.59
C PHE A 51 21.17 -4.21 -14.79
N ILE A 52 20.44 -4.05 -13.68
CA ILE A 52 18.98 -3.90 -13.71
C ILE A 52 18.68 -2.41 -13.71
N ILE A 53 18.25 -1.87 -14.85
CA ILE A 53 17.85 -0.47 -14.97
C ILE A 53 16.32 -0.39 -14.82
N PRO A 54 15.80 0.41 -13.88
CA PRO A 54 14.36 0.62 -13.78
C PRO A 54 13.80 1.21 -15.09
N GLY A 55 12.66 0.67 -15.53
CA GLY A 55 11.96 1.19 -16.71
C GLY A 55 11.42 2.59 -16.45
N LYS A 56 11.22 3.38 -17.52
CA LYS A 56 10.67 4.75 -17.43
C LYS A 56 9.33 4.80 -16.70
N ALA A 57 8.44 3.84 -16.96
CA ALA A 57 7.14 3.74 -16.31
C ALA A 57 7.28 3.48 -14.79
N TYR A 58 8.22 2.63 -14.39
CA TYR A 58 8.51 2.40 -12.98
C TYR A 58 9.07 3.64 -12.31
N MET A 59 10.02 4.34 -12.92
CA MET A 59 10.59 5.57 -12.34
C MET A 59 9.53 6.66 -12.15
N GLN A 60 8.63 6.84 -13.12
CA GLN A 60 7.53 7.79 -13.01
C GLN A 60 6.54 7.41 -11.90
N TRP A 61 6.21 6.13 -11.79
CA TRP A 61 5.37 5.63 -10.71
C TRP A 61 6.04 5.81 -9.35
N ALA A 62 7.32 5.42 -9.22
CA ALA A 62 8.09 5.50 -7.99
C ALA A 62 8.22 6.94 -7.49
N ASP A 63 8.54 7.89 -8.38
CA ASP A 63 8.60 9.31 -8.04
C ASP A 63 7.24 9.85 -7.55
N LYS A 64 6.15 9.52 -8.24
CA LYS A 64 4.80 9.97 -7.84
C LYS A 64 4.36 9.36 -6.50
N ALA A 65 4.54 8.05 -6.34
CA ALA A 65 4.16 7.33 -5.14
C ALA A 65 5.05 7.73 -3.94
N GLY A 66 6.37 7.85 -4.15
CA GLY A 66 7.32 8.31 -3.14
C GLY A 66 7.03 9.72 -2.66
N ARG A 67 6.75 10.68 -3.55
CA ARG A 67 6.35 12.04 -3.15
C ARG A 67 5.05 12.06 -2.37
N SER A 68 4.07 11.25 -2.78
CA SER A 68 2.77 11.18 -2.11
C SER A 68 2.92 10.61 -0.70
N LEU A 69 3.71 9.52 -0.56
CA LEU A 69 3.99 8.90 0.73
C LEU A 69 4.80 9.83 1.63
N LYS A 70 5.85 10.48 1.11
CA LYS A 70 6.65 11.43 1.88
C LYS A 70 5.79 12.57 2.42
N LYS A 71 4.93 13.16 1.59
CA LYS A 71 3.99 14.20 2.02
C LYS A 71 3.03 13.71 3.12
N PHE A 72 2.60 12.45 3.04
CA PHE A 72 1.78 11.83 4.09
C PHE A 72 2.57 11.68 5.40
N LEU A 73 3.81 11.18 5.34
CA LEU A 73 4.68 11.04 6.53
C LEU A 73 5.01 12.41 7.16
N ASP A 74 5.25 13.43 6.34
CA ASP A 74 5.50 14.80 6.81
C ASP A 74 4.27 15.39 7.54
N GLY A 75 3.05 14.97 7.15
CA GLY A 75 1.80 15.35 7.79
C GLY A 75 1.41 14.52 9.02
N CYS A 76 2.15 13.46 9.33
CA CYS A 76 1.90 12.66 10.54
C CYS A 76 2.32 13.42 11.82
N SER A 77 1.77 13.00 12.96
CA SER A 77 2.13 13.57 14.26
C SER A 77 3.60 13.34 14.59
N ASP A 78 4.17 14.20 15.42
CA ASP A 78 5.57 14.07 15.85
C ASP A 78 5.83 12.72 16.54
N ASP A 79 4.88 12.24 17.36
CA ASP A 79 4.92 10.92 17.98
C ASP A 79 5.14 9.78 16.97
N PHE A 80 4.54 9.88 15.78
CA PHE A 80 4.75 8.91 14.72
C PHE A 80 6.11 9.09 14.03
N LYS A 81 6.53 10.35 13.80
CA LYS A 81 7.83 10.66 13.19
C LYS A 81 9.00 10.12 14.01
N TRP A 82 8.89 10.10 15.35
CA TRP A 82 9.89 9.48 16.24
C TRP A 82 10.07 7.97 16.01
N LEU A 83 9.09 7.28 15.40
CA LEU A 83 9.17 5.86 15.08
C LEU A 83 9.86 5.58 13.74
N LEU A 84 10.19 6.63 12.97
CA LEU A 84 10.78 6.52 11.65
C LEU A 84 12.31 6.73 11.68
N PRO A 85 13.09 6.04 10.82
CA PRO A 85 12.64 4.89 10.03
C PRO A 85 12.40 3.66 10.93
N ILE A 86 11.46 2.80 10.54
CA ILE A 86 11.21 1.53 11.24
C ILE A 86 12.46 0.64 11.15
N LYS A 87 12.99 0.24 12.31
CA LYS A 87 14.22 -0.57 12.47
C LYS A 87 13.98 -1.95 13.10
N ALA A 88 12.72 -2.36 13.23
CA ALA A 88 12.32 -3.63 13.83
C ALA A 88 11.29 -4.34 12.95
N TYR A 89 11.28 -5.68 13.02
CA TYR A 89 10.31 -6.50 12.29
C TYR A 89 8.88 -6.05 12.59
N THR A 90 8.19 -5.61 11.54
CA THR A 90 6.87 -5.00 11.63
C THR A 90 5.95 -5.64 10.61
N ILE A 91 4.73 -5.94 11.03
CA ILE A 91 3.70 -6.45 10.14
C ILE A 91 3.06 -5.28 9.38
N PHE A 92 3.14 -5.33 8.06
CA PHE A 92 2.47 -4.37 7.18
C PHE A 92 1.23 -5.04 6.63
N GLU A 93 0.06 -4.49 6.94
CA GLU A 93 -1.20 -5.06 6.47
C GLU A 93 -1.62 -4.42 5.16
N TYR A 94 -1.88 -5.24 4.15
CA TYR A 94 -2.17 -4.80 2.79
C TYR A 94 -3.57 -5.20 2.36
N ILE A 95 -4.27 -4.25 1.76
CA ILE A 95 -5.57 -4.43 1.14
C ILE A 95 -5.40 -4.10 -0.34
N ILE A 96 -5.63 -5.07 -1.21
CA ILE A 96 -5.29 -4.96 -2.63
C ILE A 96 -6.57 -4.86 -3.44
N PHE A 97 -6.66 -3.85 -4.32
CA PHE A 97 -7.74 -3.65 -5.28
C PHE A 97 -7.20 -3.90 -6.68
N VAL A 98 -7.79 -4.88 -7.38
CA VAL A 98 -7.38 -5.28 -8.74
C VAL A 98 -8.53 -5.18 -9.73
N SER A 99 -8.29 -4.54 -10.86
CA SER A 99 -9.12 -4.60 -12.05
C SER A 99 -9.23 -6.04 -12.55
N ARG A 100 -10.45 -6.46 -12.93
CA ARG A 100 -10.81 -7.84 -13.30
C ARG A 100 -9.95 -8.48 -14.41
N LYS A 101 -9.18 -7.71 -15.19
CA LYS A 101 -8.48 -8.21 -16.38
C LYS A 101 -7.02 -8.63 -16.16
N ASN A 102 -6.42 -8.34 -15.01
CA ASN A 102 -4.97 -8.53 -14.82
C ASN A 102 -4.67 -9.67 -13.84
N HIS A 103 -3.76 -10.57 -14.24
CA HIS A 103 -3.08 -11.47 -13.32
C HIS A 103 -2.20 -10.63 -12.36
N LEU A 104 -2.31 -10.86 -11.06
CA LEU A 104 -1.59 -10.10 -10.04
C LEU A 104 -0.28 -10.80 -9.71
N ASP A 105 0.84 -10.18 -10.11
CA ASP A 105 2.17 -10.56 -9.67
C ASP A 105 2.49 -9.87 -8.35
N THR A 106 2.21 -10.58 -7.25
CA THR A 106 2.35 -10.05 -5.89
C THR A 106 3.82 -9.82 -5.50
N ASP A 107 4.75 -10.63 -5.99
CA ASP A 107 6.19 -10.50 -5.70
C ASP A 107 6.76 -9.19 -6.25
N ASN A 108 6.46 -8.88 -7.52
CA ASN A 108 6.92 -7.62 -8.11
C ASN A 108 6.23 -6.41 -7.50
N MET A 109 4.98 -6.58 -7.08
CA MET A 109 4.23 -5.54 -6.39
C MET A 109 4.89 -5.18 -5.05
N PHE A 110 5.12 -6.16 -4.17
CA PHE A 110 5.74 -5.91 -2.88
C PHE A 110 7.15 -5.37 -3.00
N LYS A 111 7.94 -5.90 -3.94
CA LYS A 111 9.30 -5.39 -4.17
C LYS A 111 9.31 -3.89 -4.50
N GLY A 112 8.46 -3.45 -5.43
CA GLY A 112 8.40 -2.03 -5.80
C GLY A 112 7.93 -1.13 -4.65
N LEU A 113 7.05 -1.64 -3.79
CA LEU A 113 6.58 -0.91 -2.62
C LEU A 113 7.65 -0.77 -1.55
N HIS A 114 8.37 -1.87 -1.28
CA HIS A 114 9.43 -1.88 -0.29
C HIS A 114 10.60 -0.96 -0.71
N ASP A 115 10.94 -0.94 -2.01
CA ASP A 115 11.90 0.00 -2.59
C ASP A 115 11.50 1.47 -2.23
N ILE A 116 10.23 1.84 -2.43
CA ILE A 116 9.72 3.18 -2.08
C ILE A 116 9.76 3.42 -0.57
N PHE A 117 9.35 2.46 0.25
CA PHE A 117 9.32 2.63 1.71
C PHE A 117 10.71 2.91 2.27
N GLN A 118 11.73 2.26 1.73
CA GLN A 118 13.11 2.53 2.08
C GLN A 118 13.56 3.90 1.57
N GLU A 119 13.24 4.25 0.32
CA GLU A 119 13.61 5.52 -0.30
C GLU A 119 13.05 6.74 0.45
N VAL A 120 11.80 6.67 0.92
CA VAL A 120 11.17 7.78 1.66
C VAL A 120 11.52 7.80 3.15
N GLY A 121 12.29 6.82 3.64
CA GLY A 121 12.68 6.72 5.05
C GLY A 121 11.58 6.21 5.98
N LEU A 122 10.58 5.50 5.44
CA LEU A 122 9.57 4.83 6.25
C LEU A 122 10.16 3.61 6.98
N VAL A 123 10.94 2.81 6.26
CA VAL A 123 11.69 1.67 6.80
C VAL A 123 13.18 1.88 6.60
N TYR A 124 13.99 1.36 7.51
CA TYR A 124 15.44 1.42 7.35
C TYR A 124 15.94 0.41 6.31
N ASP A 125 15.32 -0.76 6.29
CA ASP A 125 15.69 -1.91 5.47
C ASP A 125 14.41 -2.73 5.20
N ASP A 126 14.22 -3.18 3.96
CA ASP A 126 13.03 -3.91 3.54
C ASP A 126 12.86 -5.27 4.24
N ARG A 127 13.96 -5.84 4.77
CA ARG A 127 13.94 -7.07 5.56
C ARG A 127 13.07 -6.99 6.81
N TYR A 128 12.82 -5.78 7.33
CA TYR A 128 11.99 -5.56 8.50
C TYR A 128 10.50 -5.56 8.19
N ILE A 129 10.11 -5.67 6.92
CA ILE A 129 8.71 -5.70 6.51
C ILE A 129 8.23 -7.14 6.49
N MET A 130 7.23 -7.46 7.30
CA MET A 130 6.48 -8.71 7.22
C MET A 130 5.15 -8.45 6.53
N PRO A 131 5.02 -8.71 5.21
CA PRO A 131 3.81 -8.40 4.49
C PRO A 131 2.67 -9.35 4.85
N ARG A 132 1.50 -8.80 5.16
CA ARG A 132 0.28 -9.56 5.43
C ARG A 132 -0.88 -9.04 4.57
N VAL A 133 -1.30 -9.85 3.60
CA VAL A 133 -2.46 -9.53 2.77
C VAL A 133 -3.74 -9.85 3.53
N LYS A 134 -4.60 -8.86 3.76
CA LYS A 134 -5.91 -9.02 4.41
C LYS A 134 -7.03 -9.33 3.43
N GLY A 135 -6.91 -8.90 2.18
CA GLY A 135 -7.90 -9.14 1.16
C GLY A 135 -7.45 -8.64 -0.20
N ILE A 136 -7.96 -9.32 -1.23
CA ILE A 136 -7.80 -8.96 -2.63
C ILE A 136 -9.19 -8.78 -3.22
N TYR A 137 -9.49 -7.57 -3.68
CA TYR A 137 -10.81 -7.14 -4.08
C TYR A 137 -10.82 -6.78 -5.56
N LYS A 138 -11.75 -7.38 -6.31
CA LYS A 138 -11.85 -7.15 -7.77
C LYS A 138 -12.73 -5.96 -8.09
N THR A 139 -12.18 -4.89 -8.64
CA THR A 139 -12.92 -3.67 -9.00
C THR A 139 -13.41 -3.74 -10.46
N ARG A 140 -14.58 -3.14 -10.75
CA ARG A 140 -15.12 -2.99 -12.11
C ARG A 140 -14.65 -1.66 -12.70
N GLY A 141 -13.72 -1.71 -13.66
CA GLY A 141 -13.32 -0.52 -14.43
C GLY A 141 -12.57 0.55 -13.64
N ARG A 142 -12.10 0.25 -12.42
CA ARG A 142 -11.20 1.10 -11.65
C ARG A 142 -9.76 0.60 -11.81
N GLU A 143 -8.80 1.50 -11.65
CA GLU A 143 -7.39 1.16 -11.69
C GLU A 143 -6.99 0.23 -10.54
N ASN A 144 -5.89 -0.47 -10.73
CA ASN A 144 -5.28 -1.28 -9.69
C ASN A 144 -4.70 -0.38 -8.61
N ALA A 145 -5.02 -0.65 -7.35
CA ALA A 145 -4.49 0.09 -6.22
C ALA A 145 -4.30 -0.78 -5.01
N MET A 146 -3.54 -0.27 -4.06
CA MET A 146 -3.29 -0.92 -2.80
C MET A 146 -3.45 0.08 -1.68
N VAL A 147 -4.11 -0.33 -0.61
CA VAL A 147 -4.14 0.43 0.63
C VAL A 147 -3.19 -0.26 1.59
N LEU A 148 -2.17 0.47 1.98
CA LEU A 148 -1.30 0.10 3.08
C LEU A 148 -1.98 0.53 4.37
N VAL A 149 -2.09 -0.40 5.31
CA VAL A 149 -2.55 -0.15 6.66
C VAL A 149 -1.36 -0.32 7.60
N PHE A 150 -0.90 0.79 8.16
CA PHE A 150 -0.01 0.80 9.30
C PHE A 150 -0.81 0.49 10.53
N ILE A 151 -0.43 -0.62 11.13
CA ILE A 151 -0.79 -0.84 12.51
C ILE A 151 0.23 -0.07 13.35
N GLN A 152 -0.21 1.01 14.01
CA GLN A 152 0.55 1.76 15.02
C GLN A 152 0.72 0.95 16.32
N ASP A 153 0.93 -0.37 16.21
CA ASP A 153 1.04 -1.29 17.35
C ASP A 153 2.52 -1.63 17.65
N ILE A 154 3.49 -1.00 16.97
CA ILE A 154 4.92 -1.14 17.29
C ILE A 154 5.22 -0.73 18.76
N LEU A 155 4.36 0.08 19.39
CA LEU A 155 4.46 0.44 20.82
C LEU A 155 3.56 -0.39 21.76
N ARG A 156 2.73 -1.30 21.25
CA ARG A 156 1.94 -2.22 22.08
C ARG A 156 2.31 -3.65 21.72
N ALA A 157 3.47 -4.06 22.23
CA ALA A 157 3.92 -5.45 22.31
C ALA A 157 2.96 -6.41 23.06
N HIS A 158 1.68 -6.08 23.25
CA HIS A 158 0.68 -6.81 24.01
C HIS A 158 -0.73 -6.66 23.38
N ILE A 159 -0.87 -6.95 22.09
CA ILE A 159 -2.21 -7.01 21.47
C ILE A 159 -2.66 -8.46 21.37
N ASP A 160 -3.53 -8.76 22.32
CA ASP A 160 -4.48 -9.86 22.37
C ASP A 160 -5.01 -10.19 20.96
N GLU A 161 -4.69 -11.39 20.47
CA GLU A 161 -5.03 -11.90 19.13
C GLU A 161 -6.53 -11.78 18.82
N ARG A 162 -7.38 -11.75 19.85
CA ARG A 162 -8.83 -11.56 19.74
C ARG A 162 -9.19 -10.21 19.11
N LYS A 163 -8.46 -9.12 19.40
CA LYS A 163 -8.73 -7.78 18.84
C LYS A 163 -8.40 -7.71 17.35
N THR A 164 -7.37 -8.43 16.89
CA THR A 164 -7.00 -8.54 15.47
C THR A 164 -8.04 -9.30 14.63
N HIS A 165 -8.69 -10.32 15.18
CA HIS A 165 -9.72 -11.08 14.44
C HIS A 165 -11.01 -10.28 14.24
N THR A 166 -11.49 -9.59 15.27
CA THR A 166 -12.67 -8.70 15.17
C THR A 166 -12.42 -7.52 14.23
N PHE A 167 -11.18 -7.01 14.20
CA PHE A 167 -10.73 -5.99 13.26
C PHE A 167 -10.83 -6.43 11.80
N SER A 168 -10.28 -7.62 11.49
CA SER A 168 -10.32 -8.16 10.13
C SER A 168 -11.75 -8.28 9.62
N LYS A 169 -12.72 -8.64 10.49
CA LYS A 169 -14.15 -8.70 10.12
C LYS A 169 -14.74 -7.33 9.83
N LYS A 170 -14.47 -6.31 10.66
CA LYS A 170 -15.00 -4.94 10.45
C LYS A 170 -14.46 -4.29 9.19
N VAL A 171 -13.15 -4.40 8.94
CA VAL A 171 -12.54 -3.89 7.70
C VAL A 171 -13.09 -4.62 6.48
N HIS A 172 -13.24 -5.95 6.56
CA HIS A 172 -13.83 -6.71 5.47
C HIS A 172 -15.29 -6.30 5.21
N GLN A 173 -16.11 -6.08 6.25
CA GLN A 173 -17.49 -5.57 6.11
C GLN A 173 -17.54 -4.16 5.51
N CYS A 174 -16.67 -3.25 5.96
CA CYS A 174 -16.53 -1.89 5.46
C CYS A 174 -16.19 -1.90 3.96
N ILE A 175 -15.20 -2.73 3.57
CA ILE A 175 -14.81 -2.90 2.17
C ILE A 175 -15.90 -3.60 1.36
N SER A 176 -16.54 -4.65 1.89
CA SER A 176 -17.65 -5.34 1.19
C SER A 176 -18.78 -4.39 0.85
N LYS A 177 -19.19 -3.54 1.81
CA LYS A 177 -20.19 -2.49 1.59
C LYS A 177 -19.74 -1.48 0.53
N TYR A 178 -18.46 -1.10 0.55
CA TYR A 178 -17.88 -0.20 -0.45
C TYR A 178 -17.83 -0.85 -1.84
N MET A 179 -17.50 -2.13 -1.91
CA MET A 179 -17.46 -2.91 -3.15
C MET A 179 -18.86 -3.12 -3.73
N GLU A 180 -19.91 -3.23 -2.91
CA GLU A 180 -21.30 -3.21 -3.37
C GLU A 180 -21.65 -1.88 -4.05
N ILE A 181 -21.26 -0.75 -3.45
CA ILE A 181 -21.44 0.60 -4.01
C ILE A 181 -20.68 0.76 -5.33
N LEU A 182 -19.47 0.20 -5.43
CA LEU A 182 -18.65 0.22 -6.65
C LEU A 182 -19.06 -0.83 -7.71
N SER A 183 -19.92 -1.79 -7.35
CA SER A 183 -20.39 -2.84 -8.26
C SER A 183 -21.66 -2.46 -9.03
N LEU A 184 -22.34 -1.39 -8.60
CA LEU A 184 -23.45 -0.71 -9.26
C LEU A 184 -22.96 0.32 -10.27
#